data_AF-A0A090ICN9-F1
#
_entry.id   AF-A0A090ICN9-F1
#
_cell.length_a   1.000
_cell.length_b   1.000
_cell.length_c   1.000
_cell.angle_alpha   90.00
_cell.angle_beta   90.00
_cell.angle_gamma   90.00
#
_symmetry.space_group_name_H-M   'P 1'
#
loop_
_entity.id
_entity.type
_entity.pdbx_description
1 polymer ?
#
loop_
_entity_poly.entity_id
_entity_poly.type
_entity_poly.pdbx_seq_one_letter_code
_entity_poly.pdbx_strand_id
1 'polypeptide(L)'
;MDYRTEYVKAVTINTSLDFNRKMLDIVGKDNFSFEPTYLNLVRFTYIELKNFIDNQRFQFFWKDNSDMVDAWDCIKPYIDDISAIRNAMCGHLDDIAIEQLIAETPEGFRENIPLDSQRIMISFGLLESCINHKCNLHNHLYENESFSVYYVPDQRAFITFTLKLIDTVLLLSEYIISTVGPIVNKENANLIISQLIESEI
;
A
#
# COMPACT_ATOMS: atom_id res chain seq x y z
N MET A 1 12.30 -2.61 -23.58
CA MET A 1 11.66 -2.13 -22.34
C MET A 1 11.71 -0.61 -22.39
N ASP A 2 10.60 0.08 -22.09
CA ASP A 2 10.58 1.54 -22.06
C ASP A 2 11.02 2.03 -20.68
N TYR A 3 12.29 2.43 -20.57
CA TYR A 3 12.90 2.87 -19.31
C TYR A 3 12.24 4.14 -18.75
N ARG A 4 11.71 5.03 -19.60
CA ARG A 4 11.06 6.26 -19.14
C ARG A 4 9.75 5.95 -18.43
N THR A 5 8.95 5.07 -19.01
CA THR A 5 7.69 4.62 -18.41
C THR A 5 7.94 3.95 -17.05
N GLU A 6 8.90 3.03 -16.97
CA GLU A 6 9.18 2.35 -15.69
C GLU A 6 9.77 3.31 -14.64
N TYR A 7 10.60 4.28 -15.05
CA TYR A 7 11.11 5.33 -14.17
C TYR A 7 9.99 6.20 -13.59
N VAL A 8 9.06 6.69 -14.43
CA VAL A 8 7.93 7.52 -13.98
C VAL A 8 7.05 6.77 -12.99
N LYS A 9 6.75 5.49 -13.26
CA LYS A 9 6.01 4.66 -12.31
C LYS A 9 6.72 4.52 -10.97
N ALA A 10 8.03 4.22 -10.99
CA ALA A 10 8.81 4.04 -9.77
C ALA A 10 8.85 5.34 -8.94
N VAL A 11 9.09 6.49 -9.59
CA VAL A 11 9.07 7.82 -8.94
C VAL A 11 7.70 8.14 -8.33
N THR A 12 6.62 7.84 -9.06
CA THR A 12 5.25 8.14 -8.61
C THR A 12 4.88 7.31 -7.38
N ILE A 13 5.13 6.00 -7.43
CA ILE A 13 4.91 5.09 -6.31
C ILE A 13 5.76 5.51 -5.10
N ASN A 14 7.06 5.78 -5.32
CA ASN A 14 7.97 6.19 -4.27
C ASN A 14 7.51 7.47 -3.57
N THR A 15 7.17 8.50 -4.35
CA THR A 15 6.70 9.79 -3.81
C THR A 15 5.41 9.63 -3.02
N SER A 16 4.46 8.85 -3.54
CA SER A 16 3.16 8.58 -2.90
C SER A 16 3.35 7.82 -1.59
N LEU A 17 4.20 6.78 -1.58
CA LEU A 17 4.49 5.98 -0.40
C LEU A 17 5.28 6.74 0.67
N ASP A 18 6.25 7.59 0.31
CA ASP A 18 6.97 8.42 1.28
C ASP A 18 6.02 9.40 2.00
N PHE A 19 5.09 10.01 1.24
CA PHE A 19 4.04 10.83 1.83
C PHE A 19 3.13 10.01 2.77
N ASN A 20 2.61 8.86 2.30
CA ASN A 20 1.72 8.01 3.08
C ASN A 20 2.40 7.50 4.36
N ARG A 21 3.68 7.11 4.28
CA ARG A 21 4.50 6.70 5.43
C ARG A 21 4.53 7.77 6.51
N LYS A 22 4.87 9.02 6.14
CA LYS A 22 4.94 10.15 7.06
C LYS A 22 3.58 10.44 7.69
N MET A 23 2.52 10.41 6.89
CA MET A 23 1.17 10.70 7.37
C MET A 23 0.63 9.60 8.27
N LEU A 24 0.83 8.32 7.95
CA LEU A 24 0.47 7.18 8.82
C LEU A 24 1.23 7.21 10.14
N ASP A 25 2.51 7.61 10.14
CA ASP A 25 3.27 7.78 11.38
C ASP A 25 2.76 8.95 12.25
N ILE A 26 1.98 9.88 11.69
CA ILE A 26 1.30 10.94 12.43
C ILE A 26 -0.07 10.45 12.89
N VAL A 27 -0.95 10.08 11.96
CA VAL A 27 -2.35 9.73 12.28
C VAL A 27 -2.49 8.39 12.98
N GLY A 28 -1.55 7.47 12.79
CA GLY A 28 -1.53 6.15 13.42
C GLY A 28 -0.96 6.14 14.84
N LYS A 29 -0.33 7.24 15.28
CA LYS A 29 0.15 7.38 16.68
C LYS A 29 -0.98 7.75 17.63
N ASP A 30 -1.92 8.57 17.18
CA ASP A 30 -3.02 9.10 17.98
C ASP A 30 -4.34 8.35 17.70
N ASN A 31 -4.39 7.08 18.12
CA ASN A 31 -5.57 6.19 18.22
C ASN A 31 -6.86 6.71 17.54
N PHE A 32 -6.91 6.63 16.21
CA PHE A 32 -8.11 6.94 15.40
C PHE A 32 -8.77 8.31 15.59
N SER A 33 -8.09 9.29 16.20
CA SER A 33 -8.62 10.66 16.35
C SER A 33 -9.00 11.33 15.02
N PHE A 34 -8.57 10.75 13.91
CA PHE A 34 -8.81 11.19 12.54
C PHE A 34 -9.32 10.02 11.69
N GLU A 35 -10.43 9.37 12.06
CA GLU A 35 -10.88 8.12 11.42
C GLU A 35 -10.97 8.19 9.88
N PRO A 36 -11.58 9.23 9.27
CA PRO A 36 -11.70 9.29 7.81
C PRO A 36 -10.33 9.43 7.14
N THR A 37 -9.44 10.23 7.72
CA THR A 37 -8.09 10.44 7.20
C THR A 37 -7.26 9.18 7.33
N TYR A 38 -7.35 8.48 8.46
CA TYR A 38 -6.69 7.21 8.67
C TYR A 38 -7.12 6.17 7.62
N LEU A 39 -8.44 5.97 7.45
CA LEU A 39 -8.97 4.98 6.52
C LEU A 39 -8.53 5.28 5.07
N ASN A 40 -8.51 6.55 4.69
CA ASN A 40 -8.02 6.98 3.40
C ASN A 40 -6.52 6.73 3.23
N LEU A 41 -5.70 6.97 4.26
CA LEU A 41 -4.26 6.70 4.21
C LEU A 41 -3.96 5.21 4.11
N VAL A 42 -4.69 4.36 4.85
CA VAL A 42 -4.60 2.90 4.68
C VAL A 42 -4.99 2.54 3.24
N ARG A 43 -6.13 3.03 2.74
CA ARG A 43 -6.58 2.76 1.36
C ARG A 43 -5.51 3.13 0.33
N PHE A 44 -5.01 4.35 0.34
CA PHE A 44 -4.04 4.82 -0.64
C PHE A 44 -2.70 4.09 -0.52
N THR A 45 -2.27 3.75 0.70
CA THR A 45 -1.07 2.94 0.91
C THR A 45 -1.18 1.59 0.23
N TYR A 46 -2.25 0.84 0.49
CA TYR A 46 -2.43 -0.50 -0.08
C TYR A 46 -2.68 -0.49 -1.59
N ILE A 47 -3.24 0.61 -2.15
CA ILE A 47 -3.26 0.83 -3.61
C ILE A 47 -1.83 0.90 -4.16
N GLU A 48 -0.96 1.71 -3.57
CA GLU A 48 0.40 1.90 -4.10
C GLU A 48 1.29 0.68 -3.91
N LEU A 49 1.18 -0.02 -2.77
CA LEU A 49 1.84 -1.30 -2.57
C LEU A 49 1.44 -2.29 -3.67
N LYS A 50 0.15 -2.34 -4.01
CA LYS A 50 -0.35 -3.22 -5.07
C LYS A 50 0.10 -2.78 -6.46
N ASN A 51 0.11 -1.47 -6.75
CA ASN A 51 0.63 -0.92 -8.01
C ASN A 51 2.09 -1.32 -8.25
N PHE A 52 2.90 -1.34 -7.18
CA PHE A 52 4.27 -1.81 -7.24
C PHE A 52 4.36 -3.31 -7.55
N ILE A 53 3.62 -4.13 -6.79
CA ILE A 53 3.62 -5.60 -6.94
C ILE A 53 3.15 -6.04 -8.33
N ASP A 54 2.12 -5.38 -8.87
CA ASP A 54 1.56 -5.71 -10.19
C ASP A 54 2.50 -5.34 -11.34
N ASN A 55 3.49 -4.48 -11.09
CA ASN A 55 4.50 -4.14 -12.09
C ASN A 55 5.66 -5.15 -12.08
N GLN A 56 5.41 -6.35 -12.62
CA GLN A 56 6.43 -7.42 -12.72
C GLN A 56 7.73 -7.01 -13.41
N ARG A 57 7.70 -5.97 -14.26
CA ARG A 57 8.90 -5.46 -14.95
C ARG A 57 9.92 -4.88 -13.97
N PHE A 58 9.49 -4.43 -12.80
CA PHE A 58 10.38 -3.92 -11.78
C PHE A 58 11.43 -4.94 -11.32
N GLN A 59 11.07 -6.21 -11.27
CA GLN A 59 11.99 -7.30 -10.91
C GLN A 59 13.19 -7.41 -11.86
N PHE A 60 13.04 -6.98 -13.12
CA PHE A 60 14.16 -6.98 -14.07
C PHE A 60 15.32 -6.09 -13.61
N PHE A 61 15.06 -5.02 -12.87
CA PHE A 61 16.09 -4.06 -12.47
C PHE A 61 16.97 -4.55 -11.32
N TRP A 62 16.45 -5.45 -10.48
CA TRP A 62 17.15 -5.87 -9.27
C TRP A 62 17.37 -7.39 -9.17
N LYS A 63 16.98 -8.17 -10.18
CA LYS A 63 17.15 -9.64 -10.19
C LYS A 63 18.57 -10.14 -9.91
N ASP A 64 19.58 -9.30 -10.21
CA ASP A 64 21.01 -9.62 -10.04
C ASP A 64 21.60 -9.00 -8.75
N ASN A 65 20.78 -8.32 -7.94
CA ASN A 65 21.17 -7.71 -6.67
C ASN A 65 20.59 -8.54 -5.51
N SER A 66 21.45 -9.22 -4.74
CA SER A 66 21.04 -10.10 -3.64
C SER A 66 20.17 -9.39 -2.61
N ASP A 67 20.59 -8.19 -2.19
CA ASP A 67 19.93 -7.45 -1.11
C ASP A 67 18.50 -7.05 -1.52
N MET A 68 18.30 -6.70 -2.78
CA MET A 68 16.98 -6.37 -3.31
C MET A 68 16.11 -7.61 -3.55
N VAL A 69 16.70 -8.74 -3.92
CA VAL A 69 15.99 -10.02 -3.98
C VAL A 69 15.52 -10.43 -2.59
N ASP A 70 16.38 -10.33 -1.58
CA ASP A 70 16.05 -10.62 -0.19
C ASP A 70 14.94 -9.67 0.32
N ALA A 71 15.01 -8.38 -0.02
CA ALA A 71 13.96 -7.42 0.31
C ALA A 71 12.62 -7.76 -0.37
N TRP A 72 12.63 -8.17 -1.64
CA TRP A 72 11.41 -8.64 -2.32
C TRP A 72 10.83 -9.90 -1.67
N ASP A 73 11.68 -10.87 -1.32
CA ASP A 73 11.26 -12.11 -0.67
C ASP A 73 10.67 -11.87 0.73
N CYS A 74 11.00 -10.75 1.39
CA CYS A 74 10.37 -10.34 2.63
C CYS A 74 8.90 -9.88 2.47
N ILE A 75 8.52 -9.31 1.31
CA ILE A 75 7.14 -8.85 1.06
C ILE A 75 6.29 -9.87 0.30
N LYS A 76 6.93 -10.77 -0.43
CA LYS A 76 6.28 -11.78 -1.28
C LYS A 76 5.23 -12.63 -0.54
N PRO A 77 5.42 -13.07 0.72
CA PRO A 77 4.39 -13.80 1.47
C PRO A 77 3.10 -13.00 1.70
N TYR A 78 3.15 -11.68 1.59
CA TYR A 78 2.06 -10.77 1.94
C TYR A 78 1.32 -10.21 0.72
N ILE A 79 1.62 -10.67 -0.49
CA ILE A 79 1.01 -10.17 -1.74
C ILE A 79 -0.52 -10.35 -1.73
N ASP A 80 -0.99 -11.50 -1.26
CA ASP A 80 -2.43 -11.80 -1.20
C ASP A 80 -3.12 -10.94 -0.15
N ASP A 81 -2.46 -10.69 0.98
CA ASP A 81 -2.97 -9.83 2.05
C ASP A 81 -3.06 -8.37 1.61
N ILE A 82 -2.04 -7.88 0.91
CA ILE A 82 -2.05 -6.54 0.32
C ILE A 82 -3.21 -6.41 -0.66
N SER A 83 -3.46 -7.45 -1.45
CA SER A 83 -4.58 -7.48 -2.40
C SER A 83 -5.94 -7.52 -1.69
N ALA A 84 -6.08 -8.31 -0.63
CA ALA A 84 -7.29 -8.43 0.17
C ALA A 84 -7.64 -7.10 0.85
N ILE A 85 -6.68 -6.48 1.55
CA ILE A 85 -6.88 -5.19 2.22
C ILE A 85 -7.18 -4.08 1.21
N ARG A 86 -6.45 -4.02 0.08
CA ARG A 86 -6.74 -3.06 -1.00
C ARG A 86 -8.18 -3.20 -1.49
N ASN A 87 -8.64 -4.43 -1.72
CA ASN A 87 -9.98 -4.68 -2.23
C ASN A 87 -11.06 -4.31 -1.21
N ALA A 88 -10.86 -4.67 0.06
CA ALA A 88 -11.73 -4.26 1.17
C ALA A 88 -11.87 -2.73 1.25
N MET A 89 -10.76 -2.01 1.15
CA MET A 89 -10.73 -0.55 1.28
C MET A 89 -11.17 0.21 0.01
N CYS A 90 -11.14 -0.42 -1.17
CA CYS A 90 -11.50 0.21 -2.44
C CYS A 90 -12.93 -0.10 -2.93
N GLY A 91 -13.71 -0.87 -2.17
CA GLY A 91 -15.07 -1.23 -2.55
C GLY A 91 -15.15 -2.36 -3.59
N HIS A 92 -14.06 -3.08 -3.85
CA HIS A 92 -14.08 -4.35 -4.58
C HIS A 92 -14.38 -5.48 -3.59
N LEU A 93 -15.54 -5.37 -2.95
CA LEU A 93 -15.92 -6.25 -1.85
C LEU A 93 -16.37 -7.59 -2.41
N ASP A 94 -15.77 -8.65 -1.89
CA ASP A 94 -16.22 -10.03 -2.08
C ASP A 94 -17.50 -10.23 -1.28
N ASP A 95 -18.52 -10.84 -1.88
CA ASP A 95 -19.82 -11.10 -1.24
C ASP A 95 -19.63 -11.84 0.09
N ILE A 96 -18.64 -12.74 0.18
CA ILE A 96 -18.30 -13.46 1.42
C ILE A 96 -17.91 -12.47 2.54
N ALA A 97 -17.11 -11.46 2.24
CA ALA A 97 -16.68 -10.46 3.23
C ALA A 97 -17.85 -9.55 3.67
N ILE A 98 -18.80 -9.27 2.76
CA ILE A 98 -20.02 -8.53 3.09
C ILE A 98 -20.91 -9.38 4.01
N GLU A 99 -21.14 -10.65 3.65
CA GLU A 99 -21.94 -11.58 4.46
C GLU A 99 -21.34 -11.78 5.86
N GLN A 100 -20.00 -11.89 5.95
CA GLN A 100 -19.28 -11.96 7.22
C GLN A 100 -19.47 -10.70 8.06
N LEU A 101 -19.28 -9.51 7.48
CA LEU A 101 -19.53 -8.26 8.17
C LEU A 101 -20.98 -8.18 8.69
N ILE A 102 -21.96 -8.57 7.87
CA ILE A 102 -23.37 -8.60 8.28
C ILE A 102 -23.57 -9.51 9.48
N ALA A 103 -22.97 -10.71 9.46
CA ALA A 103 -23.04 -11.68 10.56
C ALA A 103 -22.37 -11.18 11.84
N GLU A 104 -21.31 -10.37 11.74
CA GLU A 104 -20.61 -9.74 12.87
C GLU A 104 -21.43 -8.60 13.51
N THR A 105 -22.49 -8.12 12.85
CA THR A 105 -23.40 -7.07 13.35
C THR A 105 -22.67 -5.82 13.86
N PRO A 106 -21.82 -5.18 13.04
CA PRO A 106 -21.09 -3.98 13.42
C PRO A 106 -22.06 -2.90 13.89
N GLU A 107 -21.59 -2.10 14.85
CA GLU A 107 -22.40 -1.04 15.46
C GLU A 107 -22.96 -0.05 14.42
N GLY A 108 -22.28 0.13 13.28
CA GLY A 108 -22.72 0.97 12.16
C GLY A 108 -24.07 0.61 11.53
N PHE A 109 -24.66 -0.56 11.83
CA PHE A 109 -26.01 -0.92 11.36
C PHE A 109 -27.16 -0.42 12.25
N ARG A 110 -26.86 0.23 13.38
CA ARG A 110 -27.90 0.77 14.28
C ARG A 110 -28.57 2.01 13.68
N GLU A 111 -29.91 2.04 13.67
CA GLU A 111 -30.73 3.10 13.04
C GLU A 111 -30.48 4.51 13.60
N ASN A 112 -29.99 4.61 14.83
CA ASN A 112 -29.77 5.89 15.52
C ASN A 112 -28.38 6.50 15.29
N ILE A 113 -27.52 5.86 14.50
CA ILE A 113 -26.18 6.37 14.19
C ILE A 113 -26.25 7.27 12.94
N PRO A 114 -25.64 8.47 12.94
CA PRO A 114 -25.56 9.32 11.75
C PRO A 114 -24.87 8.61 10.58
N LEU A 115 -25.36 8.82 9.36
CA LEU A 115 -24.86 8.15 8.16
C LEU A 115 -23.33 8.23 7.98
N ASP A 116 -22.73 9.38 8.29
CA ASP A 116 -21.28 9.54 8.17
C ASP A 116 -20.51 8.69 9.19
N SER A 117 -21.02 8.58 10.42
CA SER A 117 -20.48 7.68 11.43
C SER A 117 -20.68 6.21 11.04
N GLN A 118 -21.83 5.85 10.48
CA GLN A 118 -22.08 4.48 9.98
C GLN A 118 -21.06 4.09 8.92
N ARG A 119 -20.77 4.98 7.95
CA ARG A 119 -19.78 4.73 6.88
C ARG A 119 -18.39 4.44 7.44
N ILE A 120 -17.95 5.22 8.42
CA ILE A 120 -16.66 5.02 9.10
C ILE A 120 -16.64 3.68 9.82
N MET A 121 -17.66 3.41 10.62
CA MET A 121 -17.75 2.18 11.42
C MET A 121 -17.83 0.92 10.55
N ILE A 122 -18.58 0.97 9.44
CA ILE A 122 -18.64 -0.11 8.45
C ILE A 122 -17.29 -0.32 7.79
N SER A 123 -16.57 0.76 7.44
CA SER A 123 -15.24 0.66 6.84
C SER A 123 -14.23 0.00 7.77
N PHE A 124 -14.29 0.32 9.06
CA PHE A 124 -13.48 -0.37 10.08
C PHE A 124 -13.88 -1.84 10.25
N GLY A 125 -15.18 -2.14 10.29
CA GLY A 125 -15.64 -3.53 10.35
C GLY A 125 -15.17 -4.34 9.14
N LEU A 126 -15.21 -3.77 7.93
CA LEU A 126 -14.69 -4.43 6.72
C LEU A 126 -13.19 -4.69 6.82
N LEU A 127 -12.42 -3.72 7.30
CA LEU A 127 -10.98 -3.87 7.49
C LEU A 127 -10.68 -4.97 8.53
N GLU A 128 -11.37 -4.93 9.66
CA GLU A 128 -11.23 -5.91 10.75
C GLU A 128 -11.54 -7.33 10.29
N SER A 129 -12.72 -7.50 9.68
CA SER A 129 -13.16 -8.78 9.13
C SER A 129 -12.19 -9.28 8.06
N CYS A 130 -11.70 -8.41 7.17
CA CYS A 130 -10.71 -8.78 6.16
C CYS A 130 -9.40 -9.28 6.81
N ILE A 131 -8.89 -8.58 7.82
CA ILE A 131 -7.64 -8.99 8.50
C ILE A 131 -7.84 -10.34 9.16
N ASN A 132 -8.94 -10.51 9.90
CA ASN A 132 -9.20 -11.71 10.70
C ASN A 132 -9.49 -12.97 9.88
N HIS A 133 -10.11 -12.83 8.71
CA HIS A 133 -10.56 -14.00 7.92
C HIS A 133 -9.75 -14.26 6.66
N LYS A 134 -9.19 -13.22 6.03
CA LYS A 134 -8.40 -13.36 4.79
C LYS A 134 -6.92 -13.27 5.04
N CYS A 135 -6.49 -12.50 6.03
CA CYS A 135 -5.09 -12.18 6.26
C CYS A 135 -4.47 -12.95 7.43
N ASN A 136 -4.75 -14.26 7.49
CA ASN A 136 -4.41 -15.15 8.61
C ASN A 136 -2.91 -15.22 8.94
N LEU A 137 -2.04 -14.91 7.99
CA LEU A 137 -0.59 -14.88 8.21
C LEU A 137 -0.18 -13.84 9.27
N HIS A 138 -1.00 -12.83 9.55
CA HIS A 138 -0.69 -11.76 10.51
C HIS A 138 -1.26 -11.96 11.89
N ASN A 139 -2.08 -13.00 12.12
CA ASN A 139 -2.80 -13.15 13.39
C ASN A 139 -1.84 -13.27 14.58
N HIS A 140 -0.63 -13.78 14.35
CA HIS A 140 0.46 -13.83 15.34
C HIS A 140 1.03 -12.44 15.74
N LEU A 141 0.74 -11.39 14.98
CA LEU A 141 1.15 -10.01 15.28
C LEU A 141 0.18 -9.32 16.25
N TYR A 142 -0.98 -9.93 16.52
CA TYR A 142 -2.02 -9.39 17.39
C TYR A 142 -2.10 -10.17 18.70
N GLU A 143 -2.45 -9.50 19.80
CA GLU A 143 -2.40 -10.12 21.12
C GLU A 143 -3.45 -11.22 21.32
N ASN A 144 -4.60 -11.12 20.65
CA ASN A 144 -5.73 -12.03 20.82
C ASN A 144 -5.89 -13.03 19.67
N GLU A 145 -4.83 -13.27 18.88
CA GLU A 145 -4.88 -14.08 17.64
C GLU A 145 -5.95 -13.60 16.63
N SER A 146 -6.46 -12.38 16.86
CA SER A 146 -7.46 -11.67 16.11
C SER A 146 -7.22 -10.18 16.33
N PHE A 147 -7.38 -9.42 15.26
CA PHE A 147 -7.28 -7.98 15.23
C PHE A 147 -8.61 -7.36 15.65
N SER A 148 -8.55 -6.34 16.52
CA SER A 148 -9.68 -5.46 16.80
C SER A 148 -9.34 -3.99 16.57
N VAL A 149 -10.19 -3.27 15.82
CA VAL A 149 -10.05 -1.83 15.60
C VAL A 149 -10.27 -1.03 16.87
N TYR A 150 -10.88 -1.60 17.92
CA TYR A 150 -11.06 -0.91 19.20
C TYR A 150 -9.88 -1.11 20.16
N TYR A 151 -8.99 -2.05 19.85
CA TYR A 151 -7.86 -2.38 20.71
C TYR A 151 -6.57 -1.70 20.25
N VAL A 152 -6.06 -0.79 21.08
CA VAL A 152 -4.91 0.07 20.76
C VAL A 152 -3.63 -0.72 20.40
N PRO A 153 -3.26 -1.80 21.11
CA PRO A 153 -2.11 -2.63 20.72
C PRO A 153 -2.24 -3.22 19.32
N ASP A 154 -3.43 -3.72 18.94
CA ASP A 154 -3.66 -4.30 17.61
C ASP A 154 -3.52 -3.24 16.50
N GLN A 155 -4.04 -2.03 16.74
CA GLN A 155 -3.86 -0.90 15.82
C GLN A 155 -2.38 -0.58 15.60
N ARG A 156 -1.60 -0.52 16.68
CA ARG A 156 -0.17 -0.24 16.62
C ARG A 156 0.59 -1.35 15.90
N ALA A 157 0.23 -2.61 16.14
CA ALA A 157 0.80 -3.76 15.45
C ALA A 157 0.51 -3.68 13.94
N PHE A 158 -0.74 -3.41 13.56
CA PHE A 158 -1.15 -3.22 12.18
C PHE A 158 -0.38 -2.08 11.50
N ILE A 159 -0.31 -0.90 12.13
CA ILE A 159 0.44 0.24 11.57
C ILE A 159 1.93 -0.06 11.46
N THR A 160 2.52 -0.71 12.46
CA THR A 160 3.93 -1.11 12.40
C THR A 160 4.19 -2.08 11.26
N PHE A 161 3.28 -3.03 11.03
CA PHE A 161 3.34 -3.94 9.89
C PHE A 161 3.21 -3.19 8.56
N THR A 162 2.22 -2.32 8.41
CA THR A 162 2.05 -1.50 7.19
C THR A 162 3.30 -0.66 6.91
N LEU A 163 3.91 -0.04 7.92
CA LEU A 163 5.15 0.72 7.76
C LEU A 163 6.32 -0.15 7.29
N LYS A 164 6.46 -1.39 7.76
CA LYS A 164 7.49 -2.33 7.27
C LYS A 164 7.31 -2.65 5.77
N LEU A 165 6.07 -2.84 5.33
CA LEU A 165 5.77 -3.06 3.91
C LEU A 165 6.13 -1.82 3.07
N ILE A 166 5.75 -0.64 3.55
CA ILE A 166 6.09 0.63 2.90
C ILE A 166 7.60 0.79 2.79
N ASP A 167 8.34 0.61 3.88
CA ASP A 167 9.80 0.79 3.92
C ASP A 167 10.52 -0.15 2.95
N THR A 168 10.02 -1.38 2.82
CA THR A 168 10.59 -2.35 1.88
C THR A 168 10.31 -1.95 0.42
N VAL A 169 9.09 -1.50 0.10
CA VAL A 169 8.76 -1.04 -1.25
C VAL A 169 9.47 0.27 -1.59
N LEU A 170 9.65 1.17 -0.62
CA LEU A 170 10.46 2.38 -0.79
C LEU A 170 11.89 2.01 -1.17
N LEU A 171 12.54 1.12 -0.41
CA LEU A 171 13.89 0.63 -0.71
C LEU A 171 14.00 0.10 -2.15
N LEU A 172 13.08 -0.79 -2.55
CA LEU A 172 13.09 -1.37 -3.90
C LEU A 172 12.84 -0.33 -4.99
N SER A 173 11.90 0.60 -4.77
CA SER A 173 11.58 1.67 -5.72
C SER A 173 12.73 2.68 -5.87
N GLU A 174 13.39 3.05 -4.78
CA GLU A 174 14.59 3.90 -4.80
C GLU A 174 15.73 3.24 -5.58
N TYR A 175 15.91 1.93 -5.40
CA TYR A 175 16.89 1.18 -6.19
C TYR A 175 16.58 1.24 -7.69
N ILE A 176 15.33 1.05 -8.10
CA ILE A 176 14.94 1.21 -9.52
C ILE A 176 15.24 2.63 -10.00
N ILE A 177 14.82 3.65 -9.25
CA ILE A 177 15.01 5.06 -9.62
C ILE A 177 16.50 5.36 -9.84
N SER A 178 17.35 4.91 -8.91
CA SER A 178 18.80 5.11 -9.00
C SER A 178 19.43 4.35 -10.17
N THR A 179 18.92 3.16 -10.50
CA THR A 179 19.41 2.32 -11.60
C THR A 179 18.98 2.85 -12.97
N VAL A 180 17.73 3.30 -13.08
CA VAL A 180 17.10 3.69 -14.36
C VAL A 180 17.31 5.17 -14.68
N GLY A 181 17.42 6.03 -13.67
CA GLY A 181 17.57 7.48 -13.82
C GLY A 181 18.71 7.90 -14.76
N PRO A 182 19.94 7.34 -14.63
CA PRO A 182 21.04 7.66 -15.54
C PRO A 182 20.74 7.32 -17.00
N ILE A 183 20.01 6.23 -17.26
CA ILE A 183 19.64 5.79 -18.61
C ILE A 183 18.64 6.79 -19.21
N VAL A 184 17.59 7.13 -18.48
CA VAL A 184 16.57 8.10 -18.92
C VAL A 184 17.17 9.48 -19.19
N ASN A 185 18.06 9.95 -18.32
CA ASN A 185 18.72 11.24 -18.50
C ASN A 185 19.60 11.26 -19.75
N LYS A 186 20.31 10.16 -20.05
CA LYS A 186 21.10 10.04 -21.27
C LYS A 186 20.24 10.05 -22.53
N GLU A 187 19.12 9.32 -22.53
CA GLU A 187 18.17 9.34 -23.64
C GLU A 187 17.58 10.74 -23.88
N ASN A 188 17.28 11.49 -22.81
CA ASN A 188 16.81 12.86 -22.92
C ASN A 188 17.87 13.79 -23.51
N ALA A 189 19.13 13.67 -23.06
CA ALA A 189 20.24 14.46 -23.60
C ALA A 189 20.44 14.17 -25.10
N ASN A 190 20.42 12.89 -25.50
CA ASN A 190 20.52 12.51 -26.91
C ASN A 190 19.38 13.09 -27.76
N LEU A 191 18.14 13.05 -27.25
CA LEU A 191 16.98 13.61 -27.94
C LEU A 191 17.12 15.12 -28.15
N ILE A 192 17.59 15.85 -27.12
CA ILE A 192 17.84 17.29 -27.21
C ILE A 192 18.94 17.57 -28.25
N ILE A 193 20.03 16.82 -28.24
CA ILE A 193 21.12 16.97 -29.22
C ILE A 193 20.60 16.73 -30.65
N SER A 194 19.80 15.68 -30.87
CA SER A 194 19.20 15.40 -32.19
C SER A 194 18.31 16.54 -32.67
N GLN A 195 17.45 17.08 -31.79
CA GLN A 195 16.58 18.22 -32.11
C GLN A 195 17.39 19.48 -32.46
N LEU A 196 18.51 19.72 -31.77
CA LEU A 196 19.39 20.84 -32.07
C LEU A 196 20.07 20.68 -33.44
N ILE A 197 20.59 19.50 -33.76
CA ILE A 197 21.20 19.21 -35.07
C ILE A 197 20.18 19.38 -36.21
N GLU A 198 18.95 18.90 -36.02
CA GLU A 198 17.88 19.04 -37.02
C GLU A 198 17.40 20.49 -37.19
N SER A 199 17.57 21.35 -36.18
CA SER A 199 17.19 22.77 -36.26
C SER A 199 18.24 23.66 -36.95
N GLU A 200 19.45 23.15 -37.17
CA GLU A 200 20.56 23.84 -37.85
C GLU A 200 20.69 23.49 -39.34
N ILE A 201 19.82 22.61 -39.88
CA ILE A 201 19.73 22.19 -41.29
C ILE A 201 18.49 22.79 -41.95
#